data_AF-G2ZDP2-F1
#
_entry.id   AF-G2ZDP2-F1
#
_cell.length_a   1.000
_cell.length_b   1.000
_cell.length_c   1.000
_cell.angle_alpha   90.00
_cell.angle_beta   90.00
_cell.angle_gamma   90.00
#
_symmetry.space_group_name_H-M   'P 1'
#
loop_
_entity.id
_entity.type
_entity.pdbx_description
1 polymer ?
#
loop_
_entity_poly.entity_id
_entity_poly.type
_entity_poly.pdbx_seq_one_letter_code
_entity_poly.pdbx_strand_id
1 'polypeptide(L)'
;MLEKEKRMIISVELTQEMVQELDVVVEKEKMGRSEVIMEATQQFLQEKRARELRDEMERGYAEMATINFAIACECTHVESEAEDRNISILGG
;
A
#
# COMPACT_ATOMS: atom_id res chain seq x y z
N MET A 1 12.82 26.37 16.48
CA MET A 1 11.45 26.89 16.32
C MET A 1 10.65 25.78 15.67
N LEU A 2 9.79 25.08 16.42
CA LEU A 2 8.95 24.01 15.86
C LEU A 2 7.93 24.66 14.92
N GLU A 3 7.94 24.29 13.65
CA GLU A 3 6.89 24.73 12.71
C GLU A 3 5.53 24.29 13.24
N LYS A 4 4.61 25.24 13.37
CA LYS A 4 3.27 24.98 13.87
C LYS A 4 2.50 24.30 12.73
N GLU A 5 2.06 23.06 12.93
CA GLU A 5 1.26 22.34 11.94
C GLU A 5 0.06 23.18 11.47
N LYS A 6 -0.09 23.30 10.15
CA LYS A 6 -1.14 24.09 9.51
C LYS A 6 -2.46 23.31 9.62
N ARG A 7 -3.27 23.63 10.62
CA ARG A 7 -4.60 23.02 10.81
C ARG A 7 -5.68 23.77 10.04
N MET A 8 -6.56 23.01 9.39
CA MET A 8 -7.78 23.52 8.76
C MET A 8 -9.00 22.88 9.44
N ILE A 9 -10.06 23.67 9.61
CA ILE A 9 -11.34 23.19 10.15
C ILE A 9 -12.30 23.01 8.97
N ILE A 10 -12.97 21.87 8.94
CA ILE A 10 -13.98 21.53 7.94
C ILE A 10 -15.30 21.21 8.65
N SER A 11 -16.41 21.35 7.94
CA SER A 11 -17.72 20.83 8.35
C SER A 11 -18.02 19.57 7.55
N VAL A 12 -18.49 18.52 8.22
CA VAL A 12 -18.84 17.24 7.58
C VAL A 12 -20.25 16.83 8.01
N GLU A 13 -20.98 16.21 7.10
CA GLU A 13 -22.30 15.64 7.37
C GLU A 13 -22.15 14.13 7.57
N LEU A 14 -22.68 13.62 8.67
CA LEU A 14 -22.68 12.20 9.03
C LEU A 14 -24.10 11.83 9.48
N THR A 15 -24.47 10.56 9.31
CA THR A 15 -25.75 10.06 9.83
C THR A 15 -25.75 10.10 11.36
N GLN A 16 -26.93 10.24 11.96
CA GLN A 16 -27.06 10.26 13.42
C GLN A 16 -26.54 8.96 14.05
N GLU A 17 -26.84 7.82 13.43
CA GLU A 17 -26.38 6.50 13.87
C GLU A 17 -24.84 6.42 13.90
N MET A 18 -24.17 6.93 12.86
CA MET A 18 -22.71 6.94 12.80
C MET A 18 -22.09 7.83 13.88
N VAL A 19 -22.70 8.99 14.16
CA VAL A 19 -22.21 9.86 15.25
C VAL A 19 -22.37 9.18 16.61
N GLN A 20 -23.47 8.45 16.83
CA GLN A 20 -23.68 7.69 18.06
C GLN A 20 -22.66 6.56 18.22
N GLU A 21 -22.37 5.82 17.15
CA GLU A 21 -21.32 4.79 17.18
C GLU A 21 -19.94 5.39 17.43
N LEU A 22 -19.63 6.52 16.79
CA LEU A 22 -18.39 7.27 17.02
C LEU A 22 -18.26 7.70 18.49
N ASP A 23 -19.34 8.17 19.11
CA ASP A 23 -19.34 8.59 20.51
C ASP A 23 -19.00 7.45 21.48
N VAL A 24 -19.46 6.24 21.20
CA VAL A 24 -19.09 5.04 21.99
C VAL A 24 -17.58 4.81 21.95
N VAL A 25 -16.94 5.01 20.79
CA VAL A 25 -15.48 4.87 20.64
C VAL A 25 -14.74 5.99 21.37
N VAL A 26 -15.20 7.23 21.20
CA VAL A 26 -14.66 8.43 21.87
C VAL A 26 -14.67 8.25 23.40
N GLU A 27 -15.77 7.74 23.96
CA GLU A 27 -15.89 7.47 25.39
C GLU A 27 -14.95 6.35 25.86
N LYS A 28 -14.89 5.24 25.11
CA LYS A 28 -14.09 4.08 25.46
C LYS A 28 -12.58 4.36 25.41
N GLU A 29 -12.13 5.04 24.36
CA GLU A 29 -10.70 5.32 24.10
C GLU A 29 -10.24 6.65 24.73
N LYS A 30 -11.16 7.43 25.33
CA LYS A 30 -10.90 8.75 25.95
C LYS A 30 -10.25 9.74 24.98
N MET A 31 -10.66 9.70 23.71
CA MET A 31 -10.18 10.57 22.63
C MET A 31 -11.24 11.58 22.23
N GLY A 32 -10.84 12.66 21.53
CA GLY A 32 -11.81 13.60 20.94
C GLY A 32 -12.38 13.08 19.63
N ARG A 33 -13.63 13.46 19.28
CA ARG A 33 -14.24 13.14 17.97
C ARG A 33 -13.33 13.53 16.79
N SER A 34 -12.71 14.70 16.85
CA SER A 34 -11.79 15.17 15.80
C SER A 34 -10.54 14.31 15.65
N GLU A 35 -10.05 13.71 16.75
CA GLU A 35 -8.89 12.81 16.71
C GLU A 35 -9.27 11.50 16.04
N VAL A 36 -10.42 10.91 16.42
CA VAL A 36 -10.93 9.69 15.80
C VAL A 36 -11.21 9.91 14.31
N ILE A 37 -11.85 11.02 13.94
CA ILE A 37 -12.09 11.37 12.52
C ILE A 37 -10.78 11.56 11.77
N MET A 38 -9.78 12.22 12.38
CA MET A 38 -8.47 12.41 11.77
C MET A 38 -7.78 11.07 11.52
N GLU A 39 -7.77 10.18 12.52
CA GLU A 39 -7.16 8.86 12.41
C GLU A 39 -7.83 8.02 11.32
N ALA A 40 -9.16 7.94 11.33
CA ALA A 40 -9.93 7.24 10.30
C ALA A 40 -9.65 7.79 8.89
N THR A 41 -9.53 9.11 8.77
CA THR A 41 -9.20 9.78 7.50
C THR A 41 -7.78 9.44 7.04
N GLN A 42 -6.80 9.43 7.96
CA GLN A 42 -5.41 9.06 7.65
C GLN A 42 -5.30 7.61 7.16
N GLN A 43 -5.96 6.68 7.86
CA GLN A 43 -5.99 5.27 7.47
C GLN A 43 -6.62 5.10 6.08
N PHE A 44 -7.79 5.71 5.84
CA PHE A 44 -8.46 5.67 4.54
C PHE A 44 -7.55 6.18 3.39
N LEU A 45 -6.86 7.31 3.60
CA LEU A 45 -5.95 7.87 2.60
C LEU A 45 -4.74 6.96 2.34
N GLN A 46 -4.18 6.33 3.38
CA GLN A 46 -3.05 5.41 3.25
C GLN A 46 -3.45 4.16 2.46
N GLU A 47 -4.59 3.56 2.80
CA GLU A 47 -5.12 2.39 2.08
C GLU A 47 -5.40 2.69 0.62
N LYS A 48 -6.00 3.85 0.33
CA LYS A 48 -6.29 4.28 -1.03
C LYS A 48 -5.02 4.44 -1.86
N ARG A 49 -4.00 5.12 -1.33
CA ARG A 49 -2.69 5.26 -2.01
C ARG A 49 -2.02 3.92 -2.26
N ALA A 50 -2.06 3.01 -1.29
CA ALA A 50 -1.48 1.68 -1.45
C ALA A 50 -2.18 0.87 -2.55
N ARG A 51 -3.50 1.04 -2.69
CA ARG A 51 -4.27 0.43 -3.79
C ARG A 51 -3.90 1.03 -5.14
N GLU A 52 -3.90 2.35 -5.24
CA GLU A 52 -3.54 3.07 -6.48
C GLU A 52 -2.13 2.68 -6.96
N LEU A 53 -1.17 2.57 -6.03
CA LEU A 53 0.19 2.10 -6.36
C LEU A 53 0.19 0.66 -6.90
N ARG A 54 -0.58 -0.25 -6.30
CA ARG A 54 -0.68 -1.63 -6.79
C ARG A 54 -1.29 -1.68 -8.20
N ASP A 55 -2.37 -0.94 -8.43
CA ASP A 55 -3.03 -0.89 -9.73
C ASP A 55 -2.09 -0.34 -10.81
N GLU A 56 -1.29 0.68 -10.47
CA GLU A 56 -0.28 1.24 -11.37
C GLU A 56 0.85 0.22 -11.65
N MET A 57 1.31 -0.51 -10.64
CA MET A 57 2.30 -1.56 -10.81
C MET A 57 1.79 -2.69 -11.71
N GLU A 58 0.58 -3.18 -11.47
CA GLU A 58 -0.05 -4.23 -12.29
C GLU A 58 -0.15 -3.80 -13.76
N ARG A 59 -0.60 -2.56 -14.00
CA ARG A 59 -0.65 -1.99 -15.35
C ARG A 59 0.74 -1.93 -15.98
N GLY A 60 1.74 -1.42 -15.27
CA GLY A 60 3.12 -1.35 -15.78
C GLY A 60 3.70 -2.72 -16.12
N TYR A 61 3.42 -3.74 -15.29
CA TYR A 61 3.82 -5.12 -15.58
C TYR A 61 3.14 -5.67 -16.84
N ALA A 62 1.86 -5.42 -17.02
CA ALA A 62 1.13 -5.86 -18.21
C ALA A 62 1.65 -5.16 -19.48
N GLU A 63 1.94 -3.86 -19.42
CA GLU A 63 2.52 -3.09 -20.52
C GLU A 63 3.91 -3.60 -20.94
N MET A 64 4.71 -4.03 -19.96
CA MET A 64 6.05 -4.54 -20.19
C MET A 64 6.11 -6.06 -20.45
N ALA A 65 4.98 -6.77 -20.43
CA ALA A 65 4.92 -8.23 -20.47
C ALA A 65 5.69 -8.83 -21.67
N THR A 66 5.57 -8.22 -22.84
CA THR A 66 6.27 -8.66 -24.06
C THR A 66 7.79 -8.53 -23.95
N ILE A 67 8.28 -7.45 -23.34
CA ILE A 67 9.72 -7.21 -23.15
C ILE A 67 10.26 -8.19 -22.10
N ASN A 68 9.57 -8.31 -20.96
CA ASN A 68 9.93 -9.24 -19.90
C ASN A 68 9.98 -10.69 -20.41
N PHE A 69 9.02 -11.09 -21.25
CA PHE A 69 9.00 -12.40 -21.88
C PHE A 69 10.19 -12.61 -22.82
N ALA A 70 10.51 -11.64 -23.67
CA ALA A 70 11.64 -11.74 -24.60
C ALA A 70 12.98 -11.89 -23.86
N ILE A 71 13.21 -11.09 -22.81
CA ILE A 71 14.41 -11.18 -21.96
C ILE A 71 14.48 -12.55 -21.27
N ALA A 72 13.37 -13.01 -20.68
CA ALA A 72 13.32 -14.31 -20.03
C ALA A 72 13.70 -15.43 -21.01
N CYS A 73 13.17 -15.41 -22.23
CA CYS A 73 13.54 -16.35 -23.28
C CYS A 73 15.03 -16.30 -23.62
N GLU A 74 15.62 -15.11 -23.75
CA GLU A 74 17.05 -14.94 -24.06
C GLU A 74 17.96 -15.50 -22.94
N CYS A 75 17.57 -15.34 -21.68
CA CYS A 75 18.37 -15.77 -20.54
C CYS A 75 18.27 -17.27 -20.22
N THR A 76 17.25 -17.99 -20.73
CA THR A 76 16.99 -19.41 -20.40
C THR A 76 18.21 -20.33 -20.55
N HIS A 77 18.97 -20.20 -21.64
CA HIS A 77 20.12 -21.06 -21.90
C HIS A 77 21.27 -20.82 -20.91
N VAL A 78 21.51 -19.55 -20.56
CA VAL A 78 22.58 -19.17 -19.63
C VAL A 78 22.26 -19.63 -18.21
N GLU A 79 20.98 -19.56 -17.82
CA GLU A 79 20.50 -20.06 -16.53
C GLU A 79 20.65 -21.58 -16.42
N SER A 80 20.26 -22.33 -17.46
CA SER A 80 20.42 -23.79 -17.52
C SER A 80 21.88 -24.22 -17.39
N GLU A 81 22.80 -23.57 -18.10
CA GLU A 81 24.23 -23.89 -18.03
C GLU A 81 24.84 -23.56 -16.64
N ALA A 82 24.36 -22.50 -15.99
CA ALA A 82 24.79 -22.14 -14.65
C ALA A 82 24.30 -23.11 -13.58
N GLU A 83 23.06 -23.60 -13.72
CA GLU A 83 22.47 -24.60 -12.83
C GLU A 83 23.19 -25.95 -12.93
N ASP A 84 23.48 -26.42 -14.15
CA ASP A 84 24.25 -27.64 -14.39
C ASP A 84 25.66 -27.57 -13.76
N ARG A 85 26.34 -26.42 -13.88
CA ARG A 85 27.63 -26.21 -13.23
C ARG A 85 27.52 -26.24 -11.71
N ASN A 86 26.51 -25.61 -11.13
CA ASN A 86 26.31 -25.62 -9.67
C ASN A 86 26.07 -27.03 -9.14
N ILE A 87 25.26 -27.84 -9.83
CA ILE A 87 25.03 -29.24 -9.46
C ILE A 87 26.34 -30.04 -9.52
N SER A 88 27.17 -29.81 -10.54
CA SER A 88 28.48 -30.48 -10.66
C SER A 88 29.46 -30.12 -9.53
N ILE A 89 29.38 -28.91 -8.98
CA ILE A 89 30.24 -28.43 -7.90
C ILE A 89 29.75 -28.90 -6.52
N LEU A 90 28.42 -29.00 -6.33
CA LEU A 90 27.81 -29.39 -5.05
C LEU A 90 27.63 -30.90 -4.89
N GLY A 91 27.61 -31.67 -5.99
CA GLY A 91 27.43 -33.11 -6.00
C GLY A 91 28.72 -33.95 -6.08
N GLY A 92 29.89 -33.32 -5.97
CA GLY A 92 31.23 -33.96 -5.99
C GLY A 92 31.91 -34.00 -4.63
#